data_AF-A0A434AG06-F1
#
_entry.id   AF-A0A434AG06-F1
#
_cell.length_a   1.000
_cell.length_b   1.000
_cell.length_c   1.000
_cell.angle_alpha   90.00
_cell.angle_beta   90.00
_cell.angle_gamma   90.00
#
_symmetry.space_group_name_H-M   'P 1'
#
loop_
_entity.id
_entity.type
_entity.pdbx_description
1 polymer ?
#
loop_
_entity_poly.entity_id
_entity_poly.type
_entity_poly.pdbx_seq_one_letter_code
_entity_poly.pdbx_strand_id
1 'polypeptide(L)'
;MQTQTKQFSFLTISFVALTCVLSGGLIGAVTNMINGAVSPFYFQAIMNWDFPNIWAACVAQGIFEGLLYGVIFSIIFTVSFGLVTKGLATYSFALKQLAKIIIVVFSCWVIGGLLAMFLATLSPEFYKSHFPLTPTDSAGMIKFAWVGGSIWGGMIGGLIGAILGIVVIKNSWNKYLTTEK
;
A
#
# COMPACT_ATOMS: atom_id res chain seq x y z
N MET A 1 -40.10 -12.62 20.29
CA MET A 1 -39.08 -12.09 19.36
C MET A 1 -38.19 -11.15 20.14
N GLN A 2 -37.02 -11.61 20.59
CA GLN A 2 -36.03 -10.71 21.20
C GLN A 2 -35.44 -9.85 20.09
N THR A 3 -35.78 -8.56 20.09
CA THR A 3 -35.03 -7.52 19.40
C THR A 3 -33.64 -7.50 20.01
N GLN A 4 -32.70 -8.27 19.46
CA GLN A 4 -31.29 -8.02 19.70
C GLN A 4 -31.03 -6.58 19.26
N THR A 5 -30.89 -5.69 20.23
CA THR A 5 -30.38 -4.33 20.02
C THR A 5 -29.02 -4.50 19.36
N LYS A 6 -29.00 -4.28 18.05
CA LYS A 6 -27.82 -4.32 17.20
C LYS A 6 -26.84 -3.26 17.69
N GLN A 7 -25.98 -3.66 18.63
CA GLN A 7 -25.07 -2.75 19.30
C GLN A 7 -23.93 -2.42 18.36
N PHE A 8 -23.77 -1.13 18.09
CA PHE A 8 -22.62 -0.60 17.37
C PHE A 8 -21.33 -0.99 18.09
N SER A 9 -20.49 -1.79 17.45
CA SER A 9 -19.26 -2.27 18.09
C SER A 9 -18.13 -1.26 17.92
N PHE A 10 -18.11 -0.24 18.78
CA PHE A 10 -17.02 0.75 18.84
C PHE A 10 -15.64 0.06 18.93
N LEU A 11 -15.56 -0.99 19.75
CA LEU A 11 -14.34 -1.79 19.91
C LEU A 11 -13.87 -2.42 18.59
N THR A 12 -14.79 -2.95 17.79
CA THR A 12 -14.46 -3.51 16.46
C THR A 12 -13.87 -2.44 15.55
N ILE A 13 -14.48 -1.25 15.49
CA ILE A 13 -14.01 -0.16 14.63
C ILE A 13 -12.62 0.32 15.08
N SER A 14 -12.38 0.44 16.38
CA SER A 14 -11.08 0.81 16.93
C SER A 14 -9.99 -0.21 16.58
N PHE A 15 -10.29 -1.51 16.67
CA PHE A 15 -9.34 -2.54 16.25
C PHE A 15 -9.10 -2.52 14.74
N VAL A 16 -10.13 -2.34 13.92
CA VAL A 16 -9.98 -2.17 12.47
C VAL A 16 -9.08 -0.97 12.16
N ALA A 17 -9.26 0.15 12.87
CA ALA A 17 -8.47 1.36 12.67
C ALA A 17 -6.98 1.11 12.95
N LEU A 18 -6.68 0.48 14.09
CA LEU A 18 -5.31 0.12 14.46
C LEU A 18 -4.70 -0.84 13.43
N THR A 19 -5.43 -1.86 13.00
CA THR A 19 -4.94 -2.82 12.01
C THR A 19 -4.65 -2.15 10.67
N CYS A 20 -5.45 -1.17 10.25
CA CYS A 20 -5.17 -0.41 9.02
C CYS A 20 -3.85 0.37 9.12
N VAL A 21 -3.59 1.03 10.25
CA VAL A 21 -2.33 1.76 10.48
C VAL A 21 -1.15 0.81 10.44
N LEU A 22 -1.22 -0.28 11.21
CA LEU A 22 -0.15 -1.29 11.27
C LEU A 22 0.07 -1.97 9.91
N SER A 23 -0.98 -2.20 9.14
CA SER A 23 -0.88 -2.74 7.78
C SER A 23 -0.14 -1.78 6.85
N GLY A 24 -0.37 -0.47 6.97
CA GLY A 24 0.40 0.54 6.24
C GLY A 24 1.89 0.47 6.57
N GLY A 25 2.24 0.44 7.85
CA GLY A 25 3.63 0.26 8.31
C GLY A 25 4.27 -1.02 7.79
N LEU A 26 3.54 -2.15 7.83
CA LEU A 26 4.01 -3.44 7.32
C LEU A 26 4.23 -3.41 5.80
N ILE A 27 3.31 -2.83 5.03
CA ILE A 27 3.46 -2.68 3.58
C ILE A 27 4.72 -1.86 3.29
N GLY A 28 4.87 -0.70 3.93
CA GLY A 28 6.03 0.17 3.72
C GLY A 28 7.35 -0.50 4.12
N ALA A 29 7.36 -1.27 5.21
CA ALA A 29 8.51 -2.08 5.61
C ALA A 29 8.90 -3.09 4.52
N VAL A 30 7.94 -3.89 4.05
CA VAL A 30 8.19 -4.95 3.05
C VAL A 30 8.63 -4.36 1.72
N THR A 31 7.95 -3.33 1.21
CA THR A 31 8.29 -2.74 -0.09
C THR A 31 9.67 -2.10 -0.06
N ASN A 32 10.03 -1.37 1.01
CA ASN A 32 11.35 -0.76 1.10
C ASN A 32 12.46 -1.72 1.53
N MET A 33 12.13 -2.84 2.19
CA MET A 33 13.06 -3.94 2.38
C MET A 33 13.52 -4.51 1.04
N ILE A 34 12.57 -4.76 0.13
CA ILE A 34 12.85 -5.28 -1.22
C ILE A 34 13.56 -4.21 -2.05
N ASN A 35 13.03 -2.98 -2.08
CA ASN A 35 13.62 -1.90 -2.86
C ASN A 35 15.03 -1.54 -2.41
N GLY A 36 15.27 -1.48 -1.10
CA GLY A 36 16.60 -1.26 -0.53
C GLY A 36 17.58 -2.38 -0.87
N ALA A 37 17.11 -3.62 -1.01
CA ALA A 37 17.93 -4.75 -1.46
C ALA A 37 18.19 -4.73 -2.98
N VAL A 38 17.22 -4.27 -3.77
CA VAL A 38 17.34 -4.21 -5.24
C VAL A 38 18.26 -3.07 -5.68
N SER A 39 18.06 -1.86 -5.14
CA SER A 39 18.86 -0.68 -5.48
C SER A 39 19.07 0.23 -4.27
N PRO A 40 20.08 -0.05 -3.42
CA PRO A 40 20.51 0.89 -2.38
C PRO A 40 20.86 2.27 -2.96
N PHE A 41 21.44 2.28 -4.16
CA PHE A 41 21.84 3.50 -4.87
C PHE A 41 20.66 4.42 -5.17
N TYR A 42 19.45 3.89 -5.41
CA TYR A 42 18.26 4.72 -5.57
C TYR A 42 18.05 5.63 -4.35
N PHE A 43 18.13 5.07 -3.15
CA PHE A 43 17.94 5.82 -1.91
C PHE A 43 19.09 6.79 -1.65
N GLN A 44 20.33 6.40 -1.94
CA GLN A 44 21.48 7.33 -1.87
C GLN A 44 21.27 8.55 -2.76
N ALA A 45 20.91 8.32 -4.02
CA ALA A 45 20.79 9.38 -5.01
C ALA A 45 19.57 10.28 -4.74
N ILE A 46 18.42 9.69 -4.40
CA ILE A 46 17.16 10.43 -4.24
C ILE A 46 17.05 11.10 -2.86
N MET A 47 17.50 10.42 -1.80
CA MET A 47 17.41 10.94 -0.43
C MET A 47 18.68 11.66 0.02
N ASN A 48 19.73 11.68 -0.81
CA ASN A 48 21.05 12.20 -0.48
C ASN A 48 21.62 11.57 0.81
N TRP A 49 21.44 10.25 0.97
CA TRP A 49 21.88 9.51 2.13
C TRP A 49 23.32 9.02 1.97
N ASP A 50 24.17 9.36 2.93
CA ASP A 50 25.55 8.87 3.03
C ASP A 50 25.86 8.42 4.46
N PHE A 51 25.41 7.20 4.81
CA PHE A 51 25.68 6.59 6.10
C PHE A 51 25.71 5.06 5.99
N PRO A 52 26.39 4.37 6.93
CA PRO A 52 26.47 2.91 6.91
C PRO A 52 25.10 2.26 7.07
N ASN A 53 24.91 1.10 6.42
CA ASN A 53 23.70 0.28 6.51
C ASN A 53 22.41 0.96 5.96
N ILE A 54 22.50 1.44 4.72
CA ILE A 54 21.39 2.06 3.98
C ILE A 54 20.14 1.17 3.94
N TRP A 55 20.32 -0.14 3.82
CA TRP A 55 19.21 -1.08 3.79
C TRP A 55 18.31 -0.97 5.02
N ALA A 56 18.89 -0.90 6.22
CA ALA A 56 18.12 -0.74 7.45
C ALA A 56 17.37 0.61 7.49
N ALA A 57 17.98 1.67 6.96
CA ALA A 57 17.31 2.97 6.84
C ALA A 57 16.18 2.96 5.81
N CYS A 58 16.31 2.24 4.69
CA CYS A 58 15.21 2.02 3.75
C CYS A 58 14.01 1.37 4.47
N VAL A 59 14.25 0.31 5.26
CA VAL A 59 13.19 -0.37 6.02
C VAL A 59 12.56 0.58 7.03
N ALA A 60 13.36 1.32 7.80
CA ALA A 60 12.86 2.27 8.79
C ALA A 60 12.04 3.41 8.15
N GLN A 61 12.51 3.96 7.04
CA GLN A 61 11.78 4.97 6.26
C GLN A 61 10.47 4.40 5.72
N GLY A 62 10.48 3.16 5.24
CA GLY A 62 9.28 2.47 4.80
C GLY A 62 8.26 2.27 5.91
N ILE A 63 8.70 1.88 7.10
CA ILE A 63 7.82 1.80 8.27
C ILE A 63 7.22 3.18 8.57
N PHE A 64 8.05 4.22 8.61
CA PHE A 64 7.61 5.58 8.93
C PHE A 64 6.57 6.11 7.94
N GLU A 65 6.87 6.09 6.64
CA GLU A 65 5.95 6.52 5.59
C GLU A 65 4.70 5.63 5.54
N GLY A 66 4.89 4.32 5.68
CA GLY A 66 3.81 3.34 5.71
C GLY A 66 2.83 3.59 6.85
N LEU A 67 3.31 3.93 8.06
CA LEU A 67 2.46 4.29 9.19
C LEU A 67 1.70 5.59 8.93
N LEU A 68 2.37 6.61 8.37
CA LEU A 68 1.75 7.89 8.04
C LEU A 68 0.62 7.74 7.02
N TYR A 69 0.87 7.03 5.92
CA TYR A 69 -0.17 6.70 4.94
C TYR A 69 -1.22 5.76 5.52
N GLY A 70 -0.82 4.86 6.41
CA GLY A 70 -1.71 3.96 7.16
C GLY A 70 -2.72 4.71 8.02
N VAL A 71 -2.35 5.83 8.64
CA VAL A 71 -3.28 6.72 9.38
C VAL A 71 -4.32 7.30 8.44
N ILE A 72 -3.89 7.86 7.31
CA ILE A 72 -4.80 8.46 6.31
C ILE A 72 -5.77 7.40 5.78
N PHE A 73 -5.24 6.24 5.38
CA PHE A 73 -6.05 5.13 4.89
C PHE A 73 -7.00 4.59 5.97
N SER A 74 -6.55 4.49 7.22
CA SER A 74 -7.37 4.03 8.34
C SER A 74 -8.61 4.89 8.54
N ILE A 75 -8.49 6.22 8.45
CA ILE A 75 -9.63 7.13 8.53
C ILE A 75 -10.63 6.84 7.41
N ILE A 76 -10.16 6.76 6.15
CA ILE A 76 -11.02 6.50 5.00
C ILE A 76 -11.72 5.15 5.13
N PHE A 77 -10.96 4.10 5.45
CA PHE A 77 -11.46 2.74 5.53
C PHE A 77 -12.46 2.57 6.68
N THR A 78 -12.13 3.04 7.88
CA THR A 78 -12.98 2.84 9.08
C THR A 78 -14.27 3.65 9.00
N VAL A 79 -14.22 4.89 8.51
CA VAL A 79 -15.41 5.70 8.28
C VAL A 79 -16.32 5.03 7.25
N SER A 80 -15.75 4.64 6.10
CA SER A 80 -16.52 3.97 5.05
C SER A 80 -17.10 2.64 5.53
N PHE A 81 -16.31 1.85 6.24
CA PHE A 81 -16.72 0.59 6.84
C PHE A 81 -17.87 0.77 7.83
N GLY A 82 -17.74 1.73 8.76
CA GLY A 82 -18.76 2.04 9.76
C GLY A 82 -20.06 2.52 9.12
N LEU A 83 -19.99 3.41 8.13
CA LEU A 83 -21.16 3.93 7.43
C LEU A 83 -21.87 2.85 6.61
N VAL A 84 -21.14 2.07 5.82
CA VAL A 84 -21.71 1.04 4.96
C VAL A 84 -22.31 -0.11 5.76
N THR A 85 -21.62 -0.55 6.81
CA THR A 85 -22.04 -1.70 7.62
C THR A 85 -22.96 -1.30 8.78
N LYS A 86 -23.17 0.01 9.00
CA LYS A 86 -23.87 0.59 10.14
C LYS A 86 -23.29 0.12 11.49
N GLY A 87 -22.00 -0.20 11.52
CA GLY A 87 -21.28 -0.73 12.69
C GLY A 87 -21.67 -2.15 13.09
N LEU A 88 -22.31 -2.91 12.20
CA LEU A 88 -22.80 -4.27 12.47
C LEU A 88 -21.86 -5.37 11.96
N ALA A 89 -20.90 -5.03 11.11
CA ALA A 89 -19.97 -6.00 10.56
C ALA A 89 -18.92 -6.42 11.58
N THR A 90 -18.49 -7.68 11.48
CA THR A 90 -17.47 -8.26 12.36
C THR A 90 -16.06 -7.83 11.95
N TYR A 91 -15.12 -7.92 12.89
CA TYR A 91 -13.69 -7.71 12.61
C TYR A 91 -13.17 -8.65 11.50
N SER A 92 -13.61 -9.92 11.48
CA SER A 92 -13.23 -10.88 10.44
C SER A 92 -13.69 -10.43 9.04
N PHE A 93 -14.90 -9.85 8.94
CA PHE A 93 -15.37 -9.30 7.68
C PHE A 93 -14.50 -8.11 7.22
N ALA A 94 -14.12 -7.22 8.15
CA ALA A 94 -13.21 -6.11 7.86
C ALA A 94 -11.85 -6.58 7.34
N LEU A 95 -11.24 -7.57 8.02
CA LEU A 95 -9.95 -8.15 7.62
C LEU A 95 -9.98 -8.72 6.20
N LYS A 96 -11.07 -9.38 5.81
CA LYS A 96 -11.23 -9.90 4.44
C LYS A 96 -11.25 -8.79 3.39
N GLN A 97 -11.85 -7.63 3.70
CA GLN A 97 -11.86 -6.51 2.76
C GLN A 97 -10.52 -5.80 2.73
N LEU A 98 -9.88 -5.62 3.90
CA LEU A 98 -8.54 -5.07 3.99
C LEU A 98 -7.53 -5.90 3.17
N ALA A 99 -7.57 -7.23 3.30
CA ALA A 99 -6.69 -8.12 2.53
C ALA A 99 -6.83 -7.93 1.01
N LYS A 100 -8.06 -7.72 0.49
CA LYS A 100 -8.27 -7.43 -0.93
C LYS A 100 -7.62 -6.12 -1.36
N ILE A 101 -7.71 -5.09 -0.52
CA ILE A 101 -7.07 -3.79 -0.79
C ILE A 101 -5.55 -3.93 -0.80
N ILE A 102 -4.99 -4.66 0.18
CA ILE A 102 -3.55 -4.94 0.26
C ILE A 102 -3.06 -5.63 -1.02
N ILE A 103 -3.81 -6.62 -1.54
CA ILE A 103 -3.48 -7.28 -2.81
C ILE A 103 -3.44 -6.30 -3.98
N VAL A 104 -4.40 -5.36 -4.06
CA VAL A 104 -4.41 -4.32 -5.10
C VAL A 104 -3.16 -3.44 -4.99
N VAL A 105 -2.82 -3.00 -3.78
CA VAL A 105 -1.63 -2.15 -3.54
C VAL A 105 -0.35 -2.86 -3.99
N PHE A 106 -0.13 -4.11 -3.57
CA PHE A 106 1.04 -4.87 -4.00
C PHE A 106 1.05 -5.14 -5.51
N SER A 107 -0.11 -5.39 -6.11
CA SER A 107 -0.21 -5.58 -7.56
C SER A 107 0.21 -4.31 -8.31
N CYS A 108 -0.26 -3.15 -7.88
CA CYS A 108 0.14 -1.87 -8.48
C CYS A 108 1.62 -1.57 -8.24
N TRP A 109 2.16 -1.89 -7.06
CA TRP A 109 3.60 -1.77 -6.77
C TRP A 109 4.45 -2.62 -7.72
N VAL A 110 4.10 -3.89 -7.92
CA VAL A 110 4.80 -4.77 -8.89
C VAL A 110 4.67 -4.24 -10.31
N ILE A 111 3.45 -3.89 -10.74
CA ILE A 111 3.18 -3.40 -12.10
C ILE A 111 3.96 -2.11 -12.37
N GLY A 112 4.00 -1.17 -11.43
CA GLY A 112 4.77 0.07 -11.55
C GLY A 112 6.26 -0.19 -11.74
N GLY A 113 6.83 -1.11 -10.97
CA GLY A 113 8.24 -1.52 -11.10
C GLY A 113 8.53 -2.15 -12.47
N LEU A 114 7.68 -3.07 -12.92
CA LEU A 114 7.82 -3.73 -14.23
C LEU A 114 7.70 -2.74 -15.40
N LEU A 115 6.73 -1.82 -15.35
CA LEU A 115 6.56 -0.80 -16.39
C LEU A 115 7.77 0.14 -16.48
N ALA A 116 8.34 0.54 -15.34
CA ALA A 116 9.54 1.37 -15.32
C ALA A 116 10.77 0.63 -15.84
N MET A 117 10.96 -0.64 -15.46
CA MET A 117 12.02 -1.49 -16.03
C MET A 117 11.86 -1.63 -17.54
N PHE A 118 10.64 -1.85 -18.02
CA PHE A 118 10.34 -1.98 -19.45
C PHE A 118 10.67 -0.68 -20.21
N LEU A 119 10.27 0.47 -19.66
CA LEU A 119 10.59 1.79 -20.21
C LEU A 119 12.12 2.00 -20.28
N ALA A 120 12.83 1.72 -19.19
CA ALA A 120 14.29 1.85 -19.12
C ALA A 120 15.02 0.91 -20.11
N THR A 121 14.44 -0.26 -20.38
CA THR A 121 15.00 -1.23 -21.33
C THR A 121 14.74 -0.83 -22.79
N LEU A 122 13.52 -0.39 -23.11
CA LEU A 122 13.15 -0.02 -24.48
C LEU A 122 13.70 1.35 -24.92
N SER A 123 13.79 2.30 -23.99
CA SER A 123 14.20 3.67 -24.31
C SER A 123 15.13 4.22 -23.21
N PRO A 124 16.37 3.70 -23.13
CA PRO A 124 17.30 4.07 -22.06
C PRO A 124 17.69 5.56 -22.09
N GLU A 125 17.84 6.15 -23.28
CA GLU A 125 18.15 7.59 -23.41
C GLU A 125 16.99 8.47 -22.93
N PHE A 126 15.75 8.11 -23.27
CA PHE A 126 14.56 8.79 -22.76
C PHE A 126 14.45 8.66 -21.24
N TYR A 127 14.73 7.47 -20.70
CA TYR A 127 14.69 7.26 -19.25
C TYR A 127 15.72 8.13 -18.53
N LYS A 128 16.99 8.11 -18.99
CA LYS A 128 18.07 8.93 -18.41
C LYS A 128 17.81 10.44 -18.51
N SER A 129 17.16 10.91 -19.58
CA SER A 129 16.85 12.35 -19.73
C SER A 129 15.81 12.84 -18.71
N HIS A 130 14.92 11.96 -18.23
CA HIS A 130 13.91 12.28 -17.23
C HIS A 130 14.35 11.94 -15.81
N PHE A 131 15.27 10.99 -15.65
CA PHE A 131 15.82 10.54 -14.39
C PHE A 131 17.36 10.64 -14.41
N PRO A 132 17.92 11.87 -14.30
CA PRO A 132 19.35 12.12 -14.53
C PRO A 132 20.28 11.49 -13.48
N LEU A 133 19.73 11.10 -12.32
CA LEU A 133 20.46 10.40 -11.26
C LEU A 133 20.60 8.89 -11.50
N THR A 134 20.02 8.37 -12.58
CA THR A 134 20.05 6.93 -12.90
C THR A 134 21.48 6.49 -13.24
N PRO A 135 21.92 5.29 -12.80
CA PRO A 135 23.22 4.73 -13.21
C PRO A 135 23.38 4.65 -14.72
N THR A 136 24.62 4.78 -15.21
CA THR A 136 24.92 4.70 -16.64
C THR A 136 24.97 3.26 -17.17
N ASP A 137 25.23 2.29 -16.29
CA ASP A 137 25.21 0.87 -16.65
C ASP A 137 23.78 0.32 -16.71
N SER A 138 23.52 -0.57 -17.66
CA SER A 138 22.16 -1.07 -17.91
C SER A 138 21.56 -1.81 -16.71
N ALA A 139 22.37 -2.57 -15.97
CA ALA A 139 21.88 -3.35 -14.83
C ALA A 139 21.49 -2.44 -13.65
N GLY A 140 22.32 -1.45 -13.34
CA GLY A 140 22.05 -0.42 -12.35
C GLY A 140 20.82 0.41 -12.69
N MET A 141 20.69 0.81 -13.97
CA MET A 141 19.52 1.52 -14.46
C MET A 141 18.22 0.73 -14.29
N ILE A 142 18.20 -0.56 -14.65
CA ILE A 142 17.01 -1.42 -14.50
C ILE A 142 16.62 -1.56 -13.02
N LYS A 143 17.60 -1.75 -12.13
CA LYS A 143 17.37 -1.82 -10.67
C LYS A 143 16.84 -0.49 -10.11
N PHE A 144 17.42 0.63 -10.55
CA PHE A 144 16.96 1.98 -10.20
C PHE A 144 15.52 2.21 -10.67
N ALA A 145 15.21 1.80 -11.90
CA ALA A 145 13.89 1.92 -12.49
C ALA A 145 12.84 1.06 -11.78
N TRP A 146 13.18 -0.17 -11.38
CA TRP A 146 12.31 -0.98 -10.54
C TRP A 146 11.91 -0.25 -9.26
N VAL A 147 12.88 0.31 -8.53
CA VAL A 147 12.60 0.98 -7.25
C VAL A 147 11.73 2.22 -7.48
N GLY A 148 12.12 3.10 -8.41
CA GLY A 148 11.34 4.31 -8.69
C GLY A 148 9.93 3.99 -9.16
N GLY A 149 9.79 3.09 -10.14
CA GLY A 149 8.50 2.69 -10.68
C GLY A 149 7.60 2.00 -9.65
N SER A 150 8.18 1.14 -8.80
CA SER A 150 7.40 0.41 -7.80
C SER A 150 6.88 1.33 -6.69
N ILE A 151 7.66 2.32 -6.25
CA ILE A 151 7.20 3.33 -5.28
C ILE A 151 5.98 4.09 -5.83
N TRP A 152 6.06 4.61 -7.06
CA TRP A 152 4.92 5.27 -7.71
C TRP A 152 3.73 4.33 -7.89
N GLY A 153 3.98 3.08 -8.30
CA GLY A 153 2.96 2.04 -8.39
C GLY A 153 2.25 1.79 -7.05
N GLY A 154 2.99 1.75 -5.95
CA GLY A 154 2.45 1.59 -4.60
C GLY A 154 1.60 2.79 -4.17
N MET A 155 2.05 4.02 -4.44
CA MET A 155 1.29 5.25 -4.13
C MET A 155 -0.04 5.31 -4.90
N ILE A 156 -0.01 5.06 -6.21
CA ILE A 156 -1.20 5.00 -7.06
C ILE A 156 -2.10 3.85 -6.61
N GLY A 157 -1.52 2.69 -6.30
CA GLY A 157 -2.22 1.53 -5.77
C GLY A 157 -2.93 1.80 -4.45
N GLY A 158 -2.33 2.59 -3.56
CA GLY A 158 -2.95 3.05 -2.31
C GLY A 158 -4.19 3.90 -2.56
N LEU A 159 -4.11 4.85 -3.50
CA LEU A 159 -5.25 5.69 -3.88
C LEU A 159 -6.38 4.85 -4.52
N ILE A 160 -6.04 4.01 -5.50
CA ILE A 160 -7.00 3.10 -6.15
C ILE A 160 -7.62 2.15 -5.11
N GLY A 161 -6.80 1.60 -4.22
CA GLY A 161 -7.21 0.69 -3.15
C GLY A 161 -8.18 1.35 -2.16
N ALA A 162 -7.97 2.62 -1.82
CA ALA A 162 -8.90 3.37 -0.97
C ALA A 162 -10.27 3.54 -1.65
N ILE A 163 -10.30 3.92 -2.93
CA ILE A 163 -11.54 4.12 -3.70
C ILE A 163 -12.27 2.79 -3.91
N LEU A 164 -11.58 1.79 -4.45
CA LEU A 164 -12.14 0.46 -4.70
C LEU A 164 -12.55 -0.24 -3.40
N GLY A 165 -11.84 0.02 -2.30
CA GLY A 165 -12.15 -0.50 -0.98
C GLY A 165 -13.57 -0.20 -0.55
N ILE A 166 -14.03 1.05 -0.76
CA ILE A 166 -15.41 1.47 -0.44
C ILE A 166 -16.43 0.65 -1.24
N VAL A 167 -16.19 0.50 -2.54
CA VAL A 167 -17.06 -0.26 -3.45
C VAL A 167 -17.09 -1.75 -3.06
N VAL A 168 -15.93 -2.32 -2.76
CA VAL A 168 -15.78 -3.73 -2.37
C VAL A 168 -16.47 -4.01 -1.04
N ILE A 169 -16.33 -3.12 -0.04
CA ILE A 169 -17.03 -3.23 1.24
C ILE A 169 -18.55 -3.21 1.01
N LYS A 170 -19.06 -2.24 0.25
CA LYS A 170 -20.49 -2.11 -0.05
C LYS A 170 -21.05 -3.34 -0.74
N ASN A 171 -20.40 -3.81 -1.79
CA ASN A 171 -20.87 -4.97 -2.55
C ASN A 171 -20.78 -6.26 -1.72
N SER A 172 -19.69 -6.44 -0.97
CA SER A 172 -19.53 -7.62 -0.10
C SER A 172 -20.53 -7.63 1.05
N TRP A 173 -20.86 -6.46 1.61
CA TRP A 173 -21.84 -6.33 2.68
C TRP A 173 -23.26 -6.63 2.18
N ASN A 174 -23.64 -6.10 1.03
CA ASN A 174 -24.93 -6.40 0.41
C ASN A 174 -25.08 -7.91 0.15
N LYS A 175 -24.03 -8.55 -0.39
CA LYS A 175 -24.03 -10.00 -0.60
C LYS A 175 -24.17 -10.76 0.72
N TYR A 176 -23.41 -10.37 1.74
CA TYR A 176 -23.47 -10.97 3.08
C TYR A 176 -24.90 -10.97 3.65
N LEU A 177 -25.59 -9.83 3.57
CA LEU A 177 -26.99 -9.70 4.01
C LEU A 177 -28.00 -10.54 3.21
N THR A 178 -27.68 -10.91 1.97
CA THR A 178 -28.55 -11.77 1.15
C THR A 178 -28.33 -13.26 1.40
N THR A 179 -27.12 -13.67 1.79
CA THR A 179 -26.79 -15.07 2.11
C THR A 179 -27.15 -15.49 3.53
N GLU A 180 -27.31 -14.54 4.46
CA GLU A 180 -27.75 -14.82 5.84
C GLU A 180 -29.26 -14.58 6.06
N LYS A 181 -30.03 -14.38 5.00
CA LYS A 181 -31.50 -14.44 5.02
C LYS A 181 -31.97 -15.81 4.55
#